data_AF-A0A7Y5F707-F1
#
_entry.id   AF-A0A7Y5F707-F1
#
_cell.length_a   1.000
_cell.length_b   1.000
_cell.length_c   1.000
_cell.angle_alpha   90.00
_cell.angle_beta   90.00
_cell.angle_gamma   90.00
#
_symmetry.space_group_name_H-M   'P 1'
#
loop_
_entity.id
_entity.type
_entity.pdbx_description
1 polymer ?
#
loop_
_entity_poly.entity_id
_entity_poly.type
_entity_poly.pdbx_seq_one_letter_code
_entity_poly.pdbx_strand_id
1 'polypeptide(L)'
;MPSDSAQRKALEFFARFLQSQEAFSKQDFSKATGWSGNTLKTHWSKQFKPFVIPIGSGQYRVSVSFRPYANWKRFQRHVSQSRPVAADYKRIEFDNVVIYEFFMPLTNETPLRTTLDALFFRDNVSAKLRAIGVTRLSRQVSIRDGESQSAYLERICNWIDDHFGGYSIYHVNGRFRASKLLTREEAAEIEKMGQRYLIDETTAVSRFIFPCKDTNEADLVRYFFDALFAQSIIQLVNAEDEIWMVESGMKSRVHIWRVP
;
A
#
# COMPACT_ATOMS: atom_id res chain seq x y z
N MET A 1 -9.62 4.89 36.54
CA MET A 1 -9.76 4.72 35.08
C MET A 1 -11.05 3.95 34.83
N PRO A 2 -11.86 4.26 33.81
CA PRO A 2 -12.95 3.35 33.41
C PRO A 2 -12.35 1.97 33.14
N SER A 3 -13.02 0.91 33.57
CA SER A 3 -12.53 -0.43 33.25
C SER A 3 -12.54 -0.63 31.74
N ASP A 4 -11.49 -1.26 31.19
CA ASP A 4 -11.42 -1.64 29.77
C ASP A 4 -12.69 -2.38 29.31
N SER A 5 -13.33 -3.11 30.23
CA SER A 5 -14.62 -3.77 30.01
C SER A 5 -15.75 -2.80 29.60
N ALA A 6 -15.88 -1.64 30.26
CA ALA A 6 -16.94 -0.67 29.94
C ALA A 6 -16.70 0.03 28.59
N GLN A 7 -15.43 0.27 28.25
CA GLN A 7 -15.05 0.83 26.95
C GLN A 7 -15.31 -0.17 25.81
N ARG A 8 -15.02 -1.46 26.00
CA ARG A 8 -15.33 -2.50 25.00
C ARG A 8 -16.82 -2.60 24.74
N LYS A 9 -17.63 -2.58 25.81
CA LYS A 9 -19.10 -2.55 25.70
C LYS A 9 -19.59 -1.30 24.97
N ALA A 10 -18.95 -0.15 25.15
CA ALA A 10 -19.28 1.07 24.42
C ALA A 10 -18.96 0.96 22.91
N LEU A 11 -17.82 0.36 22.56
CA LEU A 11 -17.46 0.08 21.17
C LEU A 11 -18.48 -0.87 20.51
N GLU A 12 -18.77 -2.00 21.16
CA GLU A 12 -19.73 -2.99 20.66
C GLU A 12 -21.12 -2.37 20.47
N PHE A 13 -21.56 -1.55 21.43
CA PHE A 13 -22.81 -0.82 21.34
C PHE A 13 -22.84 0.09 20.11
N PHE A 14 -21.83 0.95 19.93
CA PHE A 14 -21.80 1.86 18.79
C PHE A 14 -21.63 1.14 17.45
N ALA A 15 -20.86 0.05 17.39
CA ALA A 15 -20.70 -0.74 16.17
C ALA A 15 -22.04 -1.37 15.75
N ARG A 16 -22.79 -1.94 16.71
CA ARG A 16 -24.12 -2.50 16.46
C ARG A 16 -25.09 -1.44 15.93
N PHE A 17 -25.19 -0.29 16.60
CA PHE A 17 -26.11 0.78 16.20
C PHE A 17 -25.65 1.54 14.94
N LEU A 18 -24.36 1.52 14.61
CA LEU A 18 -23.86 1.98 13.31
C LEU A 18 -24.32 1.05 12.18
N GLN A 19 -24.41 -0.26 12.42
CA GLN A 19 -24.89 -1.22 11.44
C GLN A 19 -26.42 -1.18 11.30
N SER A 20 -27.16 -1.16 12.40
CA SER A 20 -28.63 -1.16 12.37
C SER A 20 -29.25 0.20 12.05
N GLN A 21 -28.51 1.30 12.27
CA GLN A 21 -29.01 2.68 12.18
C GLN A 21 -30.23 2.98 13.07
N GLU A 22 -30.51 2.11 14.04
CA GLU A 22 -31.61 2.27 14.98
C GLU A 22 -31.35 3.44 15.95
N ALA A 23 -32.45 3.98 16.48
CA ALA A 23 -32.41 4.98 17.53
C ALA A 23 -32.09 4.34 18.88
N PHE A 24 -31.37 5.06 19.73
CA PHE A 24 -31.15 4.67 21.13
C PHE A 24 -31.17 5.88 22.06
N SER A 25 -31.45 5.63 23.34
CA SER A 25 -31.39 6.63 24.40
C SER A 25 -30.06 6.56 25.17
N LYS A 26 -29.76 7.61 25.93
CA LYS A 26 -28.65 7.58 26.90
C LYS A 26 -28.84 6.51 27.98
N GLN A 27 -30.09 6.14 28.29
CA GLN A 27 -30.37 5.06 29.24
C GLN A 27 -29.99 3.69 28.67
N ASP A 28 -30.22 3.45 27.38
CA ASP A 28 -29.83 2.20 26.71
C ASP A 28 -28.31 2.04 26.69
N PHE A 29 -27.59 3.14 26.38
CA PHE A 29 -26.14 3.17 26.43
C PHE A 29 -25.61 2.99 27.86
N SER A 30 -26.26 3.60 28.86
CA SER A 30 -25.91 3.45 30.28
C SER A 30 -26.07 1.99 30.73
N LYS A 31 -27.19 1.34 30.39
CA LYS A 31 -27.45 -0.07 30.68
C LYS A 31 -26.42 -0.99 30.03
N ALA A 32 -26.07 -0.74 28.77
CA ALA A 32 -25.12 -1.56 28.04
C ALA A 32 -23.67 -1.44 28.57
N THR A 33 -23.24 -0.23 28.94
CA THR A 33 -21.86 0.03 29.36
C THR A 33 -21.64 -0.09 30.87
N GLY A 34 -22.70 0.02 31.66
CA GLY A 34 -22.64 0.15 33.12
C GLY A 34 -22.22 1.56 33.58
N TRP A 35 -22.02 2.51 32.68
CA TRP A 35 -21.71 3.90 33.05
C TRP A 35 -22.97 4.66 33.43
N SER A 36 -22.96 5.24 34.62
CA SER A 36 -24.07 6.05 35.16
C SER A 36 -23.56 7.39 35.71
N GLY A 37 -24.50 8.29 36.02
CA GLY A 37 -24.23 9.57 36.69
C GLY A 37 -23.20 10.46 35.98
N ASN A 38 -22.26 11.00 36.76
CA ASN A 38 -21.25 11.95 36.27
C ASN A 38 -20.25 11.32 35.30
N THR A 39 -19.98 10.02 35.41
CA THR A 39 -19.11 9.27 34.50
C THR A 39 -19.69 9.27 33.10
N LEU A 40 -20.98 8.89 32.97
CA LEU A 40 -21.68 8.92 31.69
C LEU A 40 -21.72 10.34 31.11
N LYS A 41 -22.08 11.35 31.92
CA LYS A 41 -22.13 12.76 31.48
C LYS A 41 -20.78 13.23 30.92
N THR A 42 -19.68 12.87 31.57
CA THR A 42 -18.33 13.25 31.19
C THR A 42 -17.88 12.57 29.91
N HIS A 43 -18.02 11.25 29.81
CA HIS A 43 -17.67 10.51 28.59
C HIS A 43 -18.56 10.90 27.40
N TRP A 44 -19.86 11.08 27.64
CA TRP A 44 -20.79 11.48 26.60
C TRP A 44 -20.43 12.84 26.01
N SER A 45 -20.20 13.85 26.86
CA SER A 45 -19.89 15.21 26.40
C SER A 45 -18.50 15.33 25.78
N LYS A 46 -17.49 14.65 26.35
CA LYS A 46 -16.09 14.81 25.93
C LYS A 46 -15.66 13.86 24.82
N GLN A 47 -16.25 12.67 24.72
CA GLN A 47 -15.73 11.59 23.87
C GLN A 47 -16.74 11.11 22.83
N PHE A 48 -18.03 10.99 23.20
CA PHE A 48 -19.01 10.33 22.32
C PHE A 48 -19.93 11.27 21.55
N LYS A 49 -20.06 12.53 21.96
CA LYS A 49 -20.86 13.54 21.25
C LYS A 49 -20.56 13.59 19.74
N PRO A 50 -19.31 13.50 19.26
CA PRO A 50 -19.02 13.50 17.82
C PRO A 50 -19.51 12.27 17.05
N PHE A 51 -19.85 11.18 17.75
CA PHE A 51 -20.26 9.90 17.16
C PHE A 51 -21.78 9.70 17.14
N VAL A 52 -22.54 10.66 17.66
CA VAL A 52 -23.99 10.55 17.79
C VAL A 52 -24.69 11.75 17.19
N ILE A 53 -25.79 11.51 16.49
CA ILE A 53 -26.66 12.54 15.92
C ILE A 53 -27.95 12.54 16.72
N PRO A 54 -28.36 13.67 17.32
CA PRO A 54 -29.65 13.77 17.99
C PRO A 54 -30.77 13.72 16.95
N ILE A 55 -31.82 12.93 17.23
CA ILE A 55 -32.97 12.77 16.32
C ILE A 55 -34.31 13.22 16.96
N GLY A 56 -34.24 13.92 18.10
CA GLY A 56 -35.39 14.39 18.87
C GLY A 56 -35.70 13.52 20.09
N SER A 57 -36.51 14.05 21.02
CA SER A 57 -37.03 13.32 22.21
C SER A 57 -35.97 12.61 23.07
N GLY A 58 -34.74 13.14 23.12
CA GLY A 58 -33.65 12.52 23.88
C GLY A 58 -33.06 11.25 23.27
N GLN A 59 -33.40 10.95 22.01
CA GLN A 59 -32.85 9.84 21.24
C GLN A 59 -31.71 10.27 20.30
N TYR A 60 -30.87 9.30 19.99
CA TYR A 60 -29.66 9.46 19.18
C TYR A 60 -29.56 8.33 18.16
N ARG A 61 -28.90 8.60 17.04
CA ARG A 61 -28.36 7.59 16.11
C ARG A 61 -26.85 7.67 16.06
N VAL A 62 -26.18 6.58 15.71
CA VAL A 62 -24.73 6.59 15.52
C VAL A 62 -24.41 7.22 14.16
N SER A 63 -23.59 8.26 14.20
CA SER A 63 -23.08 8.95 13.02
C SER A 63 -22.12 8.05 12.23
N VAL A 64 -22.10 8.22 10.91
CA VAL A 64 -21.07 7.62 10.04
C VAL A 64 -19.64 8.05 10.42
N SER A 65 -19.48 9.19 11.12
CA SER A 65 -18.20 9.64 11.68
C SER A 65 -17.59 8.65 12.69
N PHE A 66 -18.36 7.68 13.19
CA PHE A 66 -17.85 6.61 14.04
C PHE A 66 -17.08 5.52 13.27
N ARG A 67 -17.32 5.34 11.96
CA ARG A 67 -16.71 4.25 11.16
C ARG A 67 -15.18 4.10 11.36
N PRO A 68 -14.37 5.18 11.37
CA PRO A 68 -12.92 5.07 11.57
C PRO A 68 -12.52 4.52 12.95
N TYR A 69 -13.43 4.56 13.93
CA TYR A 69 -13.23 4.15 15.31
C TYR A 69 -13.89 2.80 15.65
N ALA A 70 -14.51 2.11 14.69
CA ALA A 70 -15.08 0.78 14.90
C ALA A 70 -14.03 -0.31 15.23
N ASN A 71 -12.73 0.02 15.14
CA ASN A 71 -11.63 -0.83 15.59
C ASN A 71 -11.24 -0.52 17.04
N TRP A 72 -11.10 -1.55 17.88
CA TRP A 72 -10.72 -1.44 19.29
C TRP A 72 -9.49 -0.55 19.53
N LYS A 73 -8.41 -0.70 18.75
CA LYS A 73 -7.17 0.07 18.94
C LYS A 73 -7.38 1.57 18.71
N ARG A 74 -8.23 1.94 17.75
CA ARG A 74 -8.56 3.35 17.44
C ARG A 74 -9.59 3.90 18.43
N PHE A 75 -10.58 3.10 18.80
CA PHE A 75 -11.57 3.46 19.82
C PHE A 75 -10.89 3.73 21.16
N GLN A 76 -10.09 2.79 21.64
CA GLN A 76 -9.36 2.87 22.91
C GLN A 76 -8.51 4.13 22.97
N ARG A 77 -7.79 4.45 21.87
CA ARG A 77 -6.98 5.67 21.74
C ARG A 77 -7.81 6.96 21.81
N HIS A 78 -9.03 6.94 21.28
CA HIS A 78 -9.95 8.09 21.32
C HIS A 78 -10.54 8.30 22.72
N VAL A 79 -10.85 7.21 23.43
CA VAL A 79 -11.47 7.27 24.76
C VAL A 79 -10.47 7.33 25.91
N SER A 80 -9.19 7.02 25.68
CA SER A 80 -8.11 7.21 26.65
C SER A 80 -7.78 8.69 26.80
N GLN A 81 -7.66 9.17 28.05
CA GLN A 81 -7.25 10.55 28.35
C GLN A 81 -5.82 10.89 27.89
N SER A 82 -5.01 9.88 27.57
CA SER A 82 -3.75 10.01 26.87
C SER A 82 -4.00 10.22 25.37
N ARG A 83 -4.09 11.49 24.96
CA ARG A 83 -3.84 11.83 23.54
C ARG A 83 -2.48 11.22 23.18
N PRO A 84 -2.34 10.52 22.04
CA PRO A 84 -1.02 10.23 21.52
C PRO A 84 -0.27 11.56 21.48
N VAL A 85 0.93 11.61 22.06
CA VAL A 85 1.87 12.70 21.81
C VAL A 85 1.83 12.95 20.31
N ALA A 86 1.58 14.19 19.89
CA ALA A 86 1.60 14.54 18.47
C ALA A 86 2.85 13.89 17.88
N ALA A 87 2.68 13.13 16.79
CA ALA A 87 3.82 12.42 16.20
C ALA A 87 4.87 13.48 15.87
N ASP A 88 5.99 13.44 16.57
CA ASP A 88 7.14 14.28 16.29
C ASP A 88 7.81 13.70 15.03
N TYR A 89 7.38 14.20 13.88
CA TYR A 89 7.92 13.78 12.60
C TYR A 89 9.31 14.37 12.44
N LYS A 90 10.34 13.53 12.61
CA LYS A 90 11.72 13.90 12.29
C LYS A 90 11.90 13.89 10.78
N ARG A 91 12.46 14.97 10.23
CA ARG A 91 12.93 15.00 8.84
C ARG A 91 14.14 14.08 8.74
N ILE A 92 14.08 13.14 7.81
CA ILE A 92 15.20 12.28 7.40
C ILE A 92 15.39 12.53 5.90
N GLU A 93 16.64 12.73 5.48
CA GLU A 93 17.02 13.04 4.11
C GLU A 93 18.02 11.99 3.62
N PHE A 94 17.97 11.69 2.32
CA PHE A 94 18.86 10.74 1.66
C PHE A 94 19.37 11.37 0.37
N ASP A 95 20.68 11.46 0.21
CA ASP A 95 21.31 11.94 -1.02
C ASP A 95 21.35 10.85 -2.11
N ASN A 96 21.37 9.60 -1.67
CA ASN A 96 21.46 8.42 -2.52
C ASN A 96 20.10 7.73 -2.59
N VAL A 97 19.47 7.78 -3.77
CA VAL A 97 18.18 7.13 -4.03
C VAL A 97 18.22 6.33 -5.33
N VAL A 98 17.61 5.14 -5.32
CA VAL A 98 17.34 4.35 -6.52
C VAL A 98 15.84 4.40 -6.77
N ILE A 99 15.45 4.84 -7.96
CA ILE A 99 14.04 4.96 -8.34
C ILE A 99 13.79 4.06 -9.54
N TYR A 100 12.72 3.26 -9.47
CA TYR A 100 12.25 2.46 -10.59
C TYR A 100 10.82 2.82 -10.96
N GLU A 101 10.57 2.98 -12.25
CA GLU A 101 9.24 3.27 -12.79
C GLU A 101 8.89 2.29 -13.91
N PHE A 102 7.86 1.47 -13.68
CA PHE A 102 7.31 0.57 -14.70
C PHE A 102 6.15 1.25 -15.42
N PHE A 103 6.21 1.28 -16.74
CA PHE A 103 5.15 1.82 -17.60
C PHE A 103 4.36 0.67 -18.19
N MET A 104 3.07 0.59 -17.87
CA MET A 104 2.23 -0.52 -18.32
C MET A 104 0.81 -0.08 -18.68
N PRO A 105 0.13 -0.79 -19.61
CA PRO A 105 -1.25 -0.52 -19.94
C PRO A 105 -2.18 -0.61 -18.72
N LEU A 106 -3.23 0.21 -18.70
CA LEU A 106 -4.19 0.26 -17.60
C LEU A 106 -4.90 -1.09 -17.36
N THR A 107 -5.05 -1.90 -18.42
CA THR A 107 -5.60 -3.26 -18.35
C THR A 107 -4.87 -4.16 -17.35
N ASN A 108 -3.56 -3.91 -17.13
CA ASN A 108 -2.73 -4.69 -16.24
C ASN A 108 -2.65 -4.11 -14.81
N GLU A 109 -3.29 -2.98 -14.51
CA GLU A 109 -3.17 -2.32 -13.19
C GLU A 109 -3.65 -3.21 -12.03
N THR A 110 -4.83 -3.83 -12.15
CA THR A 110 -5.38 -4.66 -11.07
C THR A 110 -4.55 -5.93 -10.85
N PRO A 111 -4.24 -6.72 -11.89
CA PRO A 111 -3.33 -7.86 -11.75
C PRO A 111 -1.96 -7.44 -11.20
N LEU A 112 -1.43 -6.28 -11.62
CA LEU A 112 -0.17 -5.75 -11.12
C LEU A 112 -0.24 -5.51 -9.63
N ARG A 113 -1.25 -4.76 -9.16
CA ARG A 113 -1.42 -4.46 -7.74
C ARG A 113 -1.48 -5.73 -6.92
N THR A 114 -2.26 -6.72 -7.34
CA THR A 114 -2.35 -8.01 -6.64
C THR A 114 -1.01 -8.74 -6.58
N THR A 115 -0.26 -8.79 -7.69
CA THR A 115 1.08 -9.39 -7.71
C THR A 115 2.07 -8.63 -6.83
N LEU A 116 2.07 -7.31 -6.89
CA LEU A 116 2.96 -6.47 -6.09
C LEU A 116 2.65 -6.59 -4.61
N ASP A 117 1.37 -6.53 -4.21
CA ASP A 117 0.94 -6.71 -2.82
C ASP A 117 1.40 -8.06 -2.28
N ALA A 118 1.35 -9.11 -3.10
CA ALA A 118 1.83 -10.43 -2.72
C ALA A 118 3.34 -10.43 -2.39
N LEU A 119 4.15 -9.59 -3.03
CA LEU A 119 5.59 -9.50 -2.78
C LEU A 119 5.95 -8.81 -1.45
N PHE A 120 4.97 -8.21 -0.76
CA PHE A 120 5.16 -7.65 0.58
C PHE A 120 4.83 -8.65 1.71
N PHE A 121 4.44 -9.89 1.39
CA PHE A 121 4.28 -10.92 2.41
C PHE A 121 5.56 -11.73 2.61
N ARG A 122 5.96 -11.91 3.87
CA ARG A 122 7.22 -12.58 4.27
C ARG A 122 7.34 -14.00 3.72
N ASP A 123 6.25 -14.74 3.69
CA ASP A 123 6.16 -16.10 3.16
C ASP A 123 6.47 -16.14 1.65
N ASN A 124 5.93 -15.19 0.88
CA ASN A 124 6.19 -15.07 -0.56
C ASN A 124 7.64 -14.65 -0.85
N VAL A 125 8.17 -13.67 -0.11
CA VAL A 125 9.60 -13.28 -0.20
C VAL A 125 10.48 -14.47 0.12
N SER A 126 10.20 -15.17 1.23
CA SER A 126 10.96 -16.36 1.64
C SER A 126 10.91 -17.48 0.60
N ALA A 127 9.75 -17.72 -0.02
CA ALA A 127 9.61 -18.71 -1.07
C ALA A 127 10.45 -18.35 -2.31
N LYS A 128 10.46 -17.08 -2.71
CA LYS A 128 11.30 -16.59 -3.82
C LYS A 128 12.79 -16.68 -3.51
N LEU A 129 13.22 -16.31 -2.30
CA LEU A 129 14.61 -16.47 -1.88
C LEU A 129 15.08 -17.93 -1.92
N ARG A 130 14.22 -18.87 -1.47
CA ARG A 130 14.50 -20.30 -1.61
C ARG A 130 14.60 -20.73 -3.08
N ALA A 131 13.74 -20.21 -3.95
CA ALA A 131 13.77 -20.51 -5.38
C ALA A 131 15.04 -19.95 -6.08
N ILE A 132 15.54 -18.78 -5.68
CA ILE A 132 16.81 -18.24 -6.16
C ILE A 132 17.98 -19.13 -5.73
N GLY A 133 17.92 -19.63 -4.49
CA GLY A 133 18.87 -20.58 -3.94
C GLY A 133 20.13 -19.93 -3.36
N VAL A 134 20.65 -20.54 -2.29
CA VAL A 134 21.80 -20.02 -1.51
C VAL A 134 23.03 -19.78 -2.38
N THR A 135 23.32 -20.65 -3.35
CA THR A 135 24.50 -20.54 -4.21
C THR A 135 24.50 -19.28 -5.09
N ARG A 136 23.34 -18.80 -5.50
CA ARG A 136 23.25 -17.55 -6.28
C ARG A 136 23.28 -16.33 -5.37
N LEU A 137 22.55 -16.40 -4.25
CA LEU A 137 22.51 -15.34 -3.25
C LEU A 137 23.89 -15.06 -2.65
N SER A 138 24.69 -16.10 -2.40
CA SER A 138 26.01 -15.97 -1.76
C SER A 138 27.04 -15.22 -2.61
N ARG A 139 26.79 -15.07 -3.91
CA ARG A 139 27.61 -14.25 -4.82
C ARG A 139 27.41 -12.75 -4.60
N GLN A 140 26.26 -12.36 -4.03
CA GLN A 140 25.91 -10.97 -3.76
C GLN A 140 26.06 -10.63 -2.28
N VAL A 141 25.66 -11.56 -1.41
CA VAL A 141 25.74 -11.39 0.04
C VAL A 141 26.45 -12.58 0.64
N SER A 142 27.67 -12.39 1.14
CA SER A 142 28.45 -13.46 1.75
C SER A 142 27.73 -14.14 2.92
N ILE A 143 27.90 -15.44 3.04
CA ILE A 143 27.48 -16.23 4.19
C ILE A 143 28.47 -15.94 5.33
N ARG A 144 27.97 -15.72 6.54
CA ARG A 144 28.81 -15.47 7.73
C ARG A 144 29.37 -16.78 8.29
N ASP A 145 30.49 -16.70 8.98
CA ASP A 145 31.09 -17.89 9.61
C ASP A 145 30.12 -18.56 10.59
N GLY A 146 29.90 -19.86 10.41
CA GLY A 146 28.96 -20.64 11.22
C GLY A 146 27.48 -20.37 10.94
N GLU A 147 27.14 -19.55 9.95
CA GLU A 147 25.76 -19.24 9.59
C GLU A 147 25.10 -20.43 8.88
N SER A 148 24.02 -20.95 9.46
CA SER A 148 23.20 -21.98 8.81
C SER A 148 22.49 -21.41 7.59
N GLN A 149 22.08 -22.28 6.66
CA GLN A 149 21.31 -21.85 5.48
C GLN A 149 19.99 -21.15 5.85
N SER A 150 19.31 -21.62 6.91
CA SER A 150 18.07 -20.98 7.36
C SER A 150 18.33 -19.59 7.94
N ALA A 151 19.36 -19.43 8.76
CA ALA A 151 19.75 -18.14 9.32
C ALA A 151 20.19 -17.16 8.23
N TYR A 152 20.91 -17.64 7.22
CA TYR A 152 21.32 -16.86 6.05
C TYR A 152 20.11 -16.31 5.28
N LEU A 153 19.13 -17.17 4.96
CA LEU A 153 17.92 -16.76 4.24
C LEU A 153 17.05 -15.81 5.08
N GLU A 154 16.94 -16.04 6.39
CA GLU A 154 16.22 -15.14 7.29
C GLU A 154 16.87 -13.76 7.36
N ARG A 155 18.21 -13.70 7.42
CA ARG A 155 18.94 -12.43 7.39
C ARG A 155 18.69 -11.65 6.10
N ILE A 156 18.68 -12.32 4.95
CA ILE A 156 18.37 -11.67 3.67
C ILE A 156 16.92 -11.20 3.65
N CYS A 157 15.97 -12.02 4.15
CA CYS A 157 14.57 -11.64 4.22
C CYS A 157 14.36 -10.40 5.10
N ASN A 158 15.05 -10.31 6.24
CA ASN A 158 14.98 -9.13 7.12
C ASN A 158 15.63 -7.91 6.46
N TRP A 159 16.72 -8.09 5.72
CA TRP A 159 17.30 -6.99 4.94
C TRP A 159 16.31 -6.49 3.88
N ILE A 160 15.58 -7.37 3.20
CA ILE A 160 14.53 -6.97 2.25
C ILE A 160 13.39 -6.22 2.97
N ASP A 161 12.93 -6.70 4.12
CA ASP A 161 11.91 -6.03 4.93
C ASP A 161 12.29 -4.58 5.29
N ASP A 162 13.56 -4.37 5.65
CA ASP A 162 14.09 -3.05 6.00
C ASP A 162 14.18 -2.07 4.81
N HIS A 163 14.26 -2.57 3.56
CA HIS A 163 14.51 -1.73 2.37
C HIS A 163 13.31 -1.62 1.43
N PHE A 164 12.44 -2.63 1.39
CA PHE A 164 11.32 -2.73 0.45
C PHE A 164 10.00 -2.42 1.17
N GLY A 165 9.72 -1.14 1.38
CA GLY A 165 8.59 -0.67 2.19
C GLY A 165 7.29 -0.36 1.43
N GLY A 166 7.34 -0.24 0.10
CA GLY A 166 6.13 0.02 -0.68
C GLY A 166 6.40 0.49 -2.10
N TYR A 167 5.31 0.80 -2.79
CA TYR A 167 5.29 1.36 -4.13
C TYR A 167 4.10 2.31 -4.28
N SER A 168 4.13 3.15 -5.30
CA SER A 168 3.02 4.03 -5.67
C SER A 168 2.59 3.73 -7.10
N ILE A 169 1.29 3.84 -7.38
CA ILE A 169 0.76 3.79 -8.74
C ILE A 169 0.13 5.14 -9.04
N TYR A 170 0.47 5.70 -10.20
CA TYR A 170 -0.17 6.89 -10.75
C TYR A 170 -0.39 6.72 -12.26
N HIS A 171 -1.25 7.55 -12.84
CA HIS A 171 -1.62 7.44 -14.25
C HIS A 171 -1.05 8.59 -15.07
N VAL A 172 -0.62 8.28 -16.28
CA VAL A 172 -0.19 9.25 -17.29
C VAL A 172 -0.97 9.02 -18.58
N ASN A 173 -1.26 10.11 -19.30
CA ASN A 173 -1.84 10.01 -20.63
C ASN A 173 -0.70 10.00 -21.66
N GLY A 174 -0.57 8.89 -22.37
CA GLY A 174 0.32 8.74 -23.52
C GLY A 174 -0.43 8.91 -24.83
N ARG A 175 0.31 9.21 -25.89
CA ARG A 175 -0.21 9.27 -27.26
C ARG A 175 0.70 8.45 -28.17
N PHE A 176 0.18 7.35 -28.68
CA PHE A 176 0.96 6.31 -29.36
C PHE A 176 0.51 6.14 -30.81
N ARG A 177 1.41 5.62 -31.65
CA ARG A 177 1.05 5.22 -33.02
C ARG A 177 0.43 3.83 -32.97
N ALA A 178 -0.71 3.66 -33.62
CA ALA A 178 -1.37 2.36 -33.76
C ALA A 178 -0.71 1.46 -34.82
N SER A 179 0.24 1.97 -35.61
CA SER A 179 0.92 1.23 -36.66
C SER A 179 2.36 1.73 -36.89
N LYS A 180 3.06 1.08 -37.84
CA LYS A 180 4.30 1.59 -38.41
C LYS A 180 4.16 3.04 -38.90
N LEU A 181 5.27 3.73 -39.09
CA LEU A 181 5.29 5.12 -39.58
C LEU A 181 4.56 5.22 -40.93
N LEU A 182 3.59 6.13 -41.01
CA LEU A 182 2.80 6.43 -42.20
C LEU A 182 2.99 7.88 -42.65
N THR A 183 2.77 8.13 -43.94
CA THR A 183 2.58 9.47 -44.52
C THR A 183 1.26 10.09 -44.04
N ARG A 184 1.07 11.39 -44.29
CA ARG A 184 -0.16 12.09 -43.90
C ARG A 184 -1.37 11.56 -44.69
N GLU A 185 -1.16 11.25 -45.95
CA GLU A 185 -2.16 10.68 -46.84
C GLU A 185 -2.60 9.30 -46.36
N GLU A 186 -1.66 8.41 -46.04
CA GLU A 186 -1.96 7.08 -45.51
C GLU A 186 -2.69 7.15 -44.16
N ALA A 187 -2.29 8.05 -43.26
CA ALA A 187 -2.98 8.25 -41.98
C ALA A 187 -4.41 8.79 -42.18
N ALA A 188 -4.63 9.68 -43.15
CA ALA A 188 -5.94 10.23 -43.47
C ALA A 188 -6.90 9.14 -44.02
N GLU A 189 -6.41 8.18 -44.79
CA GLU A 189 -7.25 7.05 -45.23
C GLU A 189 -7.69 6.16 -44.06
N ILE A 190 -6.83 5.93 -43.06
CA ILE A 190 -7.19 5.22 -41.82
C ILE A 190 -8.28 5.99 -41.05
N GLU A 191 -8.15 7.32 -40.95
CA GLU A 191 -9.16 8.17 -40.30
C GLU A 191 -10.50 8.15 -41.03
N LYS A 192 -10.51 8.14 -42.37
CA LYS A 192 -11.74 8.00 -43.17
C LYS A 192 -12.45 6.66 -42.92
N MET A 193 -11.71 5.61 -42.57
CA MET A 193 -12.26 4.31 -42.18
C MET A 193 -12.74 4.26 -40.71
N GLY A 194 -12.71 5.38 -39.99
CA GLY A 194 -13.15 5.49 -38.59
C GLY A 194 -12.13 4.96 -37.58
N GLN A 195 -10.90 4.66 -38.02
CA GLN A 195 -9.80 4.25 -37.15
C GLN A 195 -8.92 5.46 -36.80
N ARG A 196 -7.99 5.31 -35.85
CA ARG A 196 -7.05 6.38 -35.47
C ARG A 196 -5.62 5.91 -35.62
N TYR A 197 -4.81 6.69 -36.34
CA TYR A 197 -3.37 6.44 -36.44
C TYR A 197 -2.63 6.81 -35.14
N LEU A 198 -3.04 7.91 -34.49
CA LEU A 198 -2.58 8.27 -33.15
C LEU A 198 -3.69 8.00 -32.13
N ILE A 199 -3.40 7.16 -31.16
CA ILE A 199 -4.32 6.77 -30.09
C ILE A 199 -3.85 7.39 -28.77
N ASP A 200 -4.79 7.96 -28.03
CA ASP A 200 -4.55 8.36 -26.64
C ASP A 200 -4.77 7.13 -25.77
N GLU A 201 -3.79 6.82 -24.92
CA GLU A 201 -3.83 5.68 -24.01
C GLU A 201 -3.47 6.13 -22.59
N THR A 202 -4.20 5.64 -21.60
CA THR A 202 -3.83 5.85 -20.20
C THR A 202 -2.89 4.73 -19.77
N THR A 203 -1.68 5.12 -19.36
CA THR A 203 -0.64 4.21 -18.87
C THR A 203 -0.56 4.31 -17.35
N ALA A 204 -0.58 3.16 -16.67
CA ALA A 204 -0.27 3.09 -15.24
C ALA A 204 1.25 3.07 -15.05
N VAL A 205 1.74 3.91 -14.13
CA VAL A 205 3.14 3.97 -13.74
C VAL A 205 3.28 3.49 -12.30
N SER A 206 3.96 2.36 -12.10
CA SER A 206 4.32 1.87 -10.78
C SER A 206 5.71 2.35 -10.41
N ARG A 207 5.81 3.15 -9.36
CA ARG A 207 7.06 3.76 -8.88
C ARG A 207 7.50 3.18 -7.54
N PHE A 208 8.76 2.77 -7.49
CA PHE A 208 9.47 2.35 -6.29
C PHE A 208 10.60 3.33 -6.00
N ILE A 209 10.81 3.66 -4.73
CA ILE A 209 11.86 4.58 -4.28
C ILE A 209 12.60 3.92 -3.13
N PHE A 210 13.90 3.71 -3.32
CA PHE A 210 14.76 3.07 -2.35
C PHE A 210 15.82 4.08 -1.90
N PRO A 211 15.76 4.55 -0.64
CA PRO A 211 16.88 5.26 -0.05
C PRO A 211 18.03 4.27 0.16
N CYS A 212 19.25 4.70 -0.19
CA CYS A 212 20.46 3.90 -0.01
C CYS A 212 21.49 4.72 0.77
N LYS A 213 22.34 4.06 1.53
CA LYS A 213 23.48 4.68 2.24
C LYS A 213 24.62 4.91 1.28
N ASP A 214 24.91 3.92 0.44
CA ASP A 214 26.04 3.91 -0.49
C ASP A 214 25.74 3.09 -1.75
N THR A 215 26.75 3.02 -2.64
CA THR A 215 26.67 2.27 -3.89
C THR A 215 26.52 0.76 -3.69
N ASN A 216 27.07 0.20 -2.62
CA ASN A 216 26.98 -1.24 -2.35
C ASN A 216 25.55 -1.63 -1.95
N GLU A 217 24.94 -0.84 -1.06
CA GLU A 217 23.52 -1.02 -0.70
C GLU A 217 22.63 -0.82 -1.93
N ALA A 218 22.94 0.16 -2.77
CA ALA A 218 22.21 0.38 -4.03
C ALA A 218 22.34 -0.82 -4.99
N ASP A 219 23.51 -1.43 -5.13
CA ASP A 219 23.69 -2.59 -6.01
C ASP A 219 22.95 -3.84 -5.46
N LEU A 220 22.85 -3.99 -4.14
CA LEU A 220 21.99 -5.02 -3.53
C LEU A 220 20.51 -4.73 -3.80
N VAL A 221 20.07 -3.48 -3.67
CA VAL A 221 18.70 -3.08 -4.02
C VAL A 221 18.40 -3.44 -5.47
N ARG A 222 19.29 -3.11 -6.41
CA ARG A 222 19.13 -3.46 -7.84
C ARG A 222 18.96 -4.97 -8.03
N TYR A 223 19.84 -5.76 -7.40
CA TYR A 223 19.81 -7.21 -7.52
C TYR A 223 18.50 -7.81 -7.00
N PHE A 224 18.08 -7.44 -5.78
CA PHE A 224 16.86 -7.98 -5.19
C PHE A 224 15.61 -7.44 -5.86
N PHE A 225 15.61 -6.18 -6.30
CA PHE A 225 14.51 -5.62 -7.05
C PHE A 225 14.29 -6.35 -8.37
N ASP A 226 15.36 -6.61 -9.12
CA ASP A 226 15.27 -7.39 -10.36
C ASP A 226 14.76 -8.81 -10.07
N ALA A 227 15.41 -9.52 -9.15
CA ALA A 227 15.12 -10.92 -8.86
C ALA A 227 13.73 -11.18 -8.26
N LEU A 228 13.19 -10.21 -7.49
CA LEU A 228 11.91 -10.39 -6.78
C LEU A 228 10.76 -9.66 -7.48
N PHE A 229 10.95 -8.40 -7.87
CA PHE A 229 9.89 -7.53 -8.37
C PHE A 229 9.83 -7.55 -9.89
N ALA A 230 10.91 -7.17 -10.58
CA ALA A 230 10.90 -7.05 -12.03
C ALA A 230 10.51 -8.36 -12.72
N GLN A 231 11.11 -9.48 -12.32
CA GLN A 231 10.75 -10.81 -12.86
C GLN A 231 9.28 -11.17 -12.63
N SER A 232 8.70 -10.81 -11.47
CA SER A 232 7.28 -11.10 -11.18
C SER A 232 6.35 -10.24 -12.03
N ILE A 233 6.69 -8.98 -12.27
CA ILE A 233 5.93 -8.07 -13.12
C ILE A 233 5.98 -8.55 -14.58
N ILE A 234 7.16 -8.91 -15.08
CA ILE A 234 7.34 -9.37 -16.46
C ILE A 234 6.53 -10.66 -16.71
N GLN A 235 6.57 -11.61 -15.78
CA GLN A 235 5.81 -12.86 -15.89
C GLN A 235 4.29 -12.65 -15.88
N LEU A 236 3.83 -11.61 -15.18
CA LEU A 236 2.41 -11.26 -15.13
C LEU A 236 1.93 -10.62 -16.45
N VAL A 237 2.76 -9.77 -17.03
CA VAL A 237 2.44 -8.90 -18.18
C VAL A 237 2.82 -9.56 -19.50
N ASN A 238 2.98 -10.88 -19.51
CA ASN A 238 3.53 -11.74 -20.57
C ASN A 238 2.75 -11.73 -21.92
N ALA A 239 1.84 -10.79 -22.15
CA ALA A 239 1.08 -10.61 -23.39
C ALA A 239 1.41 -9.27 -24.09
N GLU A 240 2.30 -8.45 -23.55
CA GLU A 240 2.72 -7.19 -24.16
C GLU A 240 3.93 -7.38 -25.08
N ASP A 241 3.98 -6.66 -26.20
CA ASP A 241 5.11 -6.69 -27.15
C ASP A 241 6.41 -6.19 -26.50
N GLU A 242 6.29 -5.14 -25.67
CA GLU A 242 7.39 -4.55 -24.92
C GLU A 242 6.96 -4.11 -23.51
N ILE A 243 7.85 -4.30 -22.53
CA ILE A 243 7.72 -3.81 -21.16
C ILE A 243 8.86 -2.85 -20.88
N TRP A 244 8.54 -1.65 -20.42
CA TRP A 244 9.52 -0.59 -20.19
C TRP A 244 9.63 -0.27 -18.70
N MET A 245 10.87 -0.20 -18.22
CA MET A 245 11.19 0.30 -16.88
C MET A 245 12.30 1.34 -16.94
N VAL A 246 12.10 2.47 -16.28
CA VAL A 246 13.13 3.50 -16.12
C VAL A 246 13.74 3.36 -14.72
N GLU A 247 15.07 3.27 -14.67
CA GLU A 247 15.86 3.47 -13.46
C GLU A 247 16.35 4.93 -13.44
N SER A 248 16.19 5.62 -12.31
CA SER A 248 16.71 6.98 -12.08
C SER A 248 17.24 7.16 -10.65
N GLY A 249 17.76 8.36 -10.35
CA GLY A 249 18.43 8.68 -9.08
C GLY A 249 19.95 8.52 -9.22
N MET A 250 20.54 7.53 -8.54
CA MET A 250 21.99 7.29 -8.58
C MET A 250 22.52 6.87 -9.97
N LYS A 251 21.70 6.21 -10.79
CA LYS A 251 22.00 5.84 -12.18
C LYS A 251 20.75 6.08 -13.03
N SER A 252 20.94 6.43 -14.31
CA SER A 252 19.85 6.58 -15.26
C SER A 252 19.94 5.50 -16.33
N ARG A 253 18.92 4.63 -16.45
CA ARG A 253 18.87 3.53 -17.42
C ARG A 253 17.45 3.29 -17.87
N VAL A 254 17.29 2.86 -19.12
CA VAL A 254 16.04 2.29 -19.62
C VAL A 254 16.24 0.79 -19.78
N HIS A 255 15.33 0.02 -19.21
CA HIS A 255 15.26 -1.42 -19.31
C HIS A 255 14.06 -1.76 -20.19
N ILE A 256 14.31 -2.51 -21.26
CA ILE A 256 13.28 -2.91 -22.23
C ILE A 256 13.31 -4.44 -22.33
N TRP A 257 12.20 -5.08 -21.99
CA TRP A 257 11.96 -6.48 -22.28
C TRP A 257 11.03 -6.57 -23.48
N ARG A 258 11.38 -7.39 -24.46
CA ARG A 258 10.62 -7.56 -25.71
C ARG A 258 10.49 -9.04 -26.06
N VAL A 259 9.36 -9.41 -26.66
CA VAL A 259 9.19 -10.74 -27.26
C VAL A 259 10.16 -10.86 -28.46
N PRO A 260 10.88 -12.00 -28.62
CA PRO A 260 11.81 -12.20 -29.73
C PRO A 260 11.16 -12.12 -31.12
#